data_AF-A0A9E2NZ25-F1
#
_entry.id   AF-A0A9E2NZ25-F1
#
_cell.length_a   1.000
_cell.length_b   1.000
_cell.length_c   1.000
_cell.angle_alpha   90.00
_cell.angle_beta   90.00
_cell.angle_gamma   90.00
#
_symmetry.space_group_name_H-M   'P 1'
#
loop_
_entity.id
_entity.type
_entity.pdbx_description
1 polymer ?
#
loop_
_entity_poly.entity_id
_entity_poly.type
_entity_poly.pdbx_seq_one_letter_code
_entity_poly.pdbx_strand_id
1 'polypeptide(L)'
;VMDAKDNFIASRMMFNFLNNTLITNFWDKIDKPTNSNLIKNFKDSINIWLNGLQASGMLIGGRIEFRAEDNPKTSLLDGKVKFKIYFSPALPMEYAEFDCEIDTDYYNNLFSA
;
A
#
# COMPACT_ATOMS: atom_id res chain seq x y z
N VAL A 1 15.18 -1.02 -18.90
CA VAL A 1 14.08 -1.68 -18.15
C VAL A 1 13.14 -0.57 -17.71
N MET A 2 11.90 -0.55 -18.19
CA MET A 2 10.89 0.40 -17.71
C MET A 2 10.50 -0.04 -16.28
N ASP A 3 10.49 0.90 -15.33
CA ASP A 3 10.11 0.62 -13.93
C ASP A 3 8.65 0.14 -13.92
N ALA A 4 8.38 -0.98 -13.23
CA ALA A 4 7.04 -1.56 -13.11
C ALA A 4 5.99 -0.55 -12.64
N LYS A 5 6.41 0.50 -11.92
CA LYS A 5 5.55 1.59 -11.45
C LYS A 5 4.96 2.44 -12.58
N ASP A 6 5.66 2.57 -13.71
CA ASP A 6 5.25 3.43 -14.84
C ASP A 6 4.56 2.65 -15.98
N ASN A 7 4.46 1.33 -15.88
CA ASN A 7 3.87 0.49 -16.92
C ASN A 7 2.35 0.68 -17.06
N PHE A 8 1.64 0.96 -15.96
CA PHE A 8 0.19 1.14 -15.95
C PHE A 8 -0.19 2.53 -15.44
N ILE A 9 -1.13 3.19 -16.12
CA ILE A 9 -1.68 4.48 -15.69
C ILE A 9 -2.30 4.37 -14.29
N ALA A 10 -2.99 3.27 -13.99
CA ALA A 10 -3.58 3.03 -12.68
C ALA A 10 -2.54 3.06 -11.54
N SER A 11 -1.36 2.47 -11.77
CA SER A 11 -0.24 2.54 -10.83
C SER A 11 0.20 3.98 -10.62
N ARG A 12 0.49 4.71 -11.71
CA ARG A 12 0.97 6.11 -11.65
C ARG A 12 -0.03 7.03 -10.94
N MET A 13 -1.32 6.88 -11.23
CA MET A 13 -2.39 7.64 -10.57
C MET A 13 -2.46 7.32 -9.08
N MET A 14 -2.33 6.05 -8.70
CA MET A 14 -2.35 5.68 -7.28
C MET A 14 -1.13 6.21 -6.52
N PHE A 15 0.05 6.22 -7.14
CA PHE A 15 1.24 6.87 -6.57
C PHE A 15 1.01 8.37 -6.32
N ASN A 16 0.46 9.08 -7.31
CA ASN A 16 0.18 10.51 -7.18
C ASN A 16 -0.89 10.79 -6.13
N PHE A 17 -1.98 10.01 -6.13
CA PHE A 17 -3.04 10.12 -5.14
C PHE A 17 -2.49 9.93 -3.73
N LEU A 18 -1.77 8.82 -3.50
CA LEU A 18 -1.25 8.47 -2.20
C LEU A 18 -0.26 9.54 -1.70
N ASN A 19 0.67 10.00 -2.53
CA ASN A 19 1.59 11.09 -2.16
C ASN A 19 0.86 12.38 -1.81
N ASN A 20 -0.09 12.83 -2.64
CA ASN A 20 -0.82 14.08 -2.41
C ASN A 20 -1.69 14.00 -1.14
N THR A 21 -2.35 12.87 -0.92
CA THR A 21 -3.17 12.65 0.28
C THR A 21 -2.31 12.65 1.54
N LEU A 22 -1.17 11.98 1.52
CA LEU A 22 -0.24 12.00 2.64
C LEU A 22 0.22 13.44 2.93
N ILE A 23 0.73 14.17 1.93
CA ILE A 23 1.17 15.56 2.12
C ILE A 23 0.06 16.41 2.73
N THR A 24 -1.15 16.35 2.17
CA THR A 24 -2.30 17.15 2.62
C THR A 24 -2.72 16.81 4.05
N ASN A 25 -2.76 15.52 4.40
CA ASN A 25 -3.15 15.07 5.73
C ASN A 25 -2.10 15.36 6.81
N PHE A 26 -0.83 15.59 6.43
CA PHE A 26 0.24 15.82 7.40
C PHE A 26 0.71 17.25 7.51
N TRP A 27 0.15 18.16 6.71
CA TRP A 27 0.36 19.60 6.91
C TRP A 27 0.05 20.05 8.33
N ASP A 28 -0.94 19.43 9.00
CA ASP A 28 -1.29 19.75 10.39
C ASP A 28 -0.28 19.22 11.43
N LYS A 29 0.62 18.31 11.05
CA LYS A 29 1.64 17.71 11.94
C LYS A 29 2.99 18.42 11.84
N ILE A 30 3.21 19.18 10.77
CA ILE A 30 4.37 20.06 10.63
C ILE A 30 4.29 21.10 11.77
N ASP A 31 5.42 21.42 12.40
CA ASP A 31 5.56 22.27 13.59
C ASP A 31 5.16 21.67 14.96
N LYS A 32 4.70 20.42 15.02
CA LYS A 32 4.47 19.72 16.30
C LYS A 32 5.79 19.16 16.86
N PRO A 33 5.95 19.05 18.20
CA PRO A 33 7.15 18.50 18.79
C PRO A 33 7.35 17.04 18.35
N THR A 34 8.53 16.74 17.80
CA THR A 34 8.90 15.39 17.35
C THR A 34 9.16 14.50 18.57
N ASN A 35 8.09 13.98 19.17
CA ASN A 35 8.15 13.01 20.26
C ASN A 35 7.79 11.60 19.76
N SER A 36 8.19 10.58 20.52
CA SER A 36 7.92 9.18 20.17
C SER A 36 6.42 8.89 20.03
N ASN A 37 5.57 9.63 20.76
CA ASN A 37 4.12 9.50 20.68
C ASN A 37 3.57 10.00 19.34
N LEU A 38 4.07 11.13 18.83
CA LEU A 38 3.70 11.69 17.53
C LEU A 38 4.08 10.71 16.43
N ILE A 39 5.32 10.19 16.45
CA ILE A 39 5.80 9.21 15.47
C ILE A 39 4.94 7.94 15.50
N LYS A 40 4.60 7.43 16.70
CA LYS A 40 3.75 6.25 16.84
C LYS A 40 2.34 6.51 16.32
N ASN A 41 1.68 7.56 16.80
CA ASN A 41 0.32 7.92 16.38
C ASN A 41 0.23 8.16 14.87
N PHE A 42 1.27 8.78 14.30
CA PHE A 42 1.41 9.00 12.87
C PHE A 42 1.48 7.67 12.11
N LYS A 43 2.37 6.77 12.52
CA LYS A 43 2.52 5.44 11.93
C LYS A 43 1.22 4.65 12.00
N ASP A 44 0.56 4.66 13.16
CA ASP A 44 -0.65 3.88 13.39
C ASP A 44 -1.82 4.42 12.57
N SER A 45 -1.97 5.75 12.49
CA SER A 45 -3.01 6.40 11.69
C SER A 45 -2.88 6.08 10.19
N ILE A 46 -1.65 6.11 9.65
CA ILE A 46 -1.39 5.76 8.25
C ILE A 46 -1.62 4.27 8.00
N ASN A 47 -1.18 3.39 8.90
CA ASN A 47 -1.44 1.96 8.73
C ASN A 47 -2.94 1.65 8.73
N ILE A 48 -3.74 2.27 9.61
CA ILE A 48 -5.20 2.13 9.61
C ILE A 48 -5.79 2.58 8.26
N TRP A 49 -5.34 3.73 7.76
CA TRP A 49 -5.80 4.24 6.47
C TRP A 49 -5.44 3.32 5.29
N LEU A 50 -4.18 2.84 5.24
CA LEU A 50 -3.72 1.88 4.22
C LEU A 50 -4.48 0.56 4.29
N ASN A 51 -4.78 0.07 5.49
CA ASN A 51 -5.61 -1.13 5.69
C ASN A 51 -7.05 -0.90 5.18
N GLY A 52 -7.62 0.29 5.35
CA GLY A 52 -8.92 0.65 4.79
C GLY A 52 -8.93 0.63 3.25
N LEU A 53 -7.87 1.13 2.62
CA LEU A 53 -7.69 1.06 1.16
C LEU A 53 -7.51 -0.38 0.67
N GLN A 54 -6.79 -1.21 1.44
CA GLN A 54 -6.64 -2.63 1.14
C GLN A 54 -7.97 -3.38 1.24
N ALA A 55 -8.76 -3.14 2.29
CA ALA A 55 -10.08 -3.73 2.44
C ALA A 55 -11.05 -3.33 1.32
N SER A 56 -10.88 -2.12 0.77
CA SER A 56 -11.66 -1.64 -0.39
C SER A 56 -11.16 -2.21 -1.73
N GLY A 57 -10.10 -3.03 -1.74
CA GLY A 57 -9.52 -3.63 -2.94
C GLY A 57 -8.69 -2.67 -3.81
N MET A 58 -8.47 -1.42 -3.38
CA MET A 58 -7.67 -0.45 -4.13
C MET A 58 -6.16 -0.75 -4.05
N LEU A 59 -5.74 -1.36 -2.94
CA LEU A 59 -4.37 -1.81 -2.70
C LEU A 59 -4.34 -3.31 -2.45
N ILE A 60 -3.29 -3.99 -2.92
CA ILE A 60 -3.01 -5.38 -2.54
C ILE A 60 -2.47 -5.41 -1.11
N GLY A 61 -1.71 -4.38 -0.73
CA GLY A 61 -1.23 -4.18 0.63
C GLY A 61 -0.45 -2.88 0.78
N GLY A 62 -0.34 -2.40 2.01
CA GLY A 62 0.42 -1.20 2.34
C GLY A 62 0.86 -1.19 3.81
N ARG A 63 2.05 -0.65 4.08
CA ARG A 63 2.55 -0.42 5.44
C ARG A 63 3.50 0.76 5.49
N ILE A 64 3.56 1.41 6.65
CA ILE A 64 4.53 2.46 6.96
C ILE A 64 5.52 2.02 8.03
N GLU A 65 6.79 2.37 7.81
CA GLU A 65 7.89 2.10 8.73
C GLU A 65 8.69 3.37 9.04
N PHE A 66 9.08 3.50 10.30
CA PHE A 66 10.04 4.49 10.77
C PHE A 66 11.34 3.77 11.13
N ARG A 67 12.37 3.93 10.29
CA ARG A 67 13.63 3.18 10.39
C ARG A 67 14.73 4.08 10.89
N ALA A 68 15.59 3.55 11.77
CA ALA A 68 16.77 4.26 12.26
C ALA A 68 17.78 4.52 11.14
N GLU A 69 17.88 3.62 10.15
CA GLU A 69 18.77 3.76 8.99
C GLU A 69 18.43 4.98 8.12
N ASP A 70 17.14 5.26 7.95
CA ASP A 70 16.63 6.41 7.19
C ASP A 70 16.69 7.72 8.00
N ASN A 71 16.97 7.65 9.31
CA ASN A 71 16.89 8.76 10.27
C ASN A 71 18.16 8.84 11.14
N PRO A 72 19.31 9.26 10.58
CA PRO A 72 20.52 9.46 11.36
C PRO A 72 20.31 10.58 12.40
N LYS A 73 21.05 10.49 13.51
CA LYS A 73 20.93 11.45 14.64
C LYS A 73 21.10 12.91 14.20
N THR A 74 21.95 13.18 13.22
CA THR A 74 22.14 14.53 12.66
C THR A 74 20.87 15.09 12.03
N SER A 75 20.15 14.28 11.24
CA SER A 75 18.86 14.67 10.64
C SER A 75 17.78 14.88 11.70
N LEU A 76 17.78 14.04 12.75
CA LEU A 76 16.82 14.16 13.84
C LEU A 76 17.06 15.41 14.69
N LEU A 77 18.32 15.81 14.89
CA LEU A 77 18.68 17.07 15.55
C LEU A 77 18.24 18.30 14.73
N ASP A 78 18.28 18.19 13.40
CA ASP A 78 17.72 19.19 12.47
C ASP A 78 16.17 19.18 12.45
N GLY A 79 15.51 18.29 13.18
CA GLY A 79 14.05 18.13 13.17
C GLY A 79 13.50 17.49 11.88
N LYS A 80 14.36 16.90 11.04
CA LYS A 80 13.98 16.27 9.76
C LYS A 80 13.74 14.78 9.97
N VAL A 81 12.51 14.35 9.73
CA VAL A 81 12.04 12.97 9.94
C VAL A 81 11.62 12.39 8.59
N LYS A 82 12.10 11.18 8.29
CA LYS A 82 11.76 10.44 7.07
C LYS A 82 11.01 9.16 7.41
N PHE A 83 9.86 8.99 6.77
CA PHE A 83 9.07 7.77 6.84
C PHE A 83 9.19 7.00 5.52
N LYS A 84 9.19 5.67 5.62
CA LYS A 84 9.21 4.80 4.45
C LYS A 84 7.88 4.07 4.33
N ILE A 85 7.24 4.23 3.18
CA ILE A 85 5.94 3.62 2.89
C ILE A 85 6.15 2.57 1.82
N TYR A 86 5.68 1.37 2.11
CA TYR A 86 5.60 0.27 1.16
C TYR A 86 4.14 0.11 0.80
N PHE A 87 3.84 0.11 -0.49
CA PHE A 87 2.50 -0.23 -0.96
C PHE A 87 2.57 -0.83 -2.35
N SER A 88 1.54 -1.60 -2.70
CA SER A 88 1.35 -2.15 -4.03
C SER A 88 -0.08 -1.86 -4.49
N PRO A 89 -0.27 -1.04 -5.54
CA PRO A 89 -1.59 -0.82 -6.12
C PRO A 89 -2.12 -2.10 -6.75
N ALA A 90 -3.44 -2.26 -6.80
CA ALA A 90 -4.04 -3.30 -7.62
C ALA A 90 -3.79 -2.97 -9.10
N LEU A 91 -2.96 -3.77 -9.75
CA LEU A 91 -2.65 -3.62 -11.17
C LEU A 91 -3.75 -4.25 -12.03
N PRO A 92 -4.01 -3.71 -13.23
CA PRO A 92 -4.95 -4.33 -14.14
C PRO A 92 -4.46 -5.72 -14.57
N MET A 93 -5.39 -6.64 -14.72
CA MET A 93 -5.13 -7.97 -15.28
C MET A 93 -5.03 -7.84 -16.81
N GLU A 94 -3.80 -7.75 -17.33
CA GLU A 94 -3.56 -7.58 -18.78
C GLU A 94 -3.80 -8.88 -19.57
N TYR A 95 -3.58 -10.04 -18.95
CA TYR A 95 -3.75 -11.34 -19.56
C TYR A 95 -4.35 -12.32 -18.56
N ALA A 96 -5.32 -13.12 -19.02
CA ALA A 96 -5.90 -14.23 -18.30
C ALA A 96 -6.05 -15.40 -19.27
N GLU A 97 -5.62 -16.59 -18.85
CA GLU A 97 -5.78 -17.84 -19.57
C GLU A 97 -6.69 -18.76 -18.76
N PHE A 98 -7.63 -19.41 -19.44
CA PHE A 98 -8.55 -20.35 -18.83
C PHE A 98 -8.22 -21.74 -19.35
N ASP A 99 -7.80 -22.62 -18.45
CA ASP A 99 -7.63 -24.04 -18.73
C ASP A 99 -8.93 -24.77 -18.33
N CYS A 100 -9.52 -25.49 -19.27
CA CYS A 100 -10.83 -26.11 -19.13
C CYS A 100 -10.73 -27.61 -19.37
N GLU A 101 -10.97 -28.39 -18.32
CA GLU A 101 -11.03 -29.85 -18.37
C GLU A 101 -12.43 -30.36 -18.07
N ILE A 102 -12.78 -31.53 -18.63
CA ILE A 102 -14.02 -32.23 -18.31
C ILE A 102 -13.77 -33.11 -17.10
N ASP A 103 -14.44 -32.81 -15.99
CA ASP A 103 -14.44 -33.65 -14.80
C ASP A 103 -15.44 -34.81 -14.96
N THR A 104 -14.91 -36.03 -15.06
CA THR A 104 -15.69 -37.25 -15.27
C THR A 104 -16.40 -37.75 -14.00
N ASP A 105 -16.09 -37.21 -12.81
CA ASP A 105 -16.72 -37.66 -11.58
C ASP A 105 -18.16 -37.14 -11.44
N TYR A 106 -18.52 -36.07 -12.17
CA TYR A 106 -19.90 -35.56 -12.21
C TYR A 106 -20.90 -36.53 -12.84
N TYR A 107 -20.45 -37.51 -13.62
CA TYR A 107 -21.33 -38.57 -14.15
C TYR A 107 -21.90 -39.45 -13.04
N ASN A 108 -21.25 -39.53 -11.86
CA ASN A 108 -21.76 -40.28 -10.72
C ASN A 108 -23.08 -39.70 -10.16
N ASN A 109 -23.31 -38.39 -10.33
CA ASN A 109 -24.55 -37.73 -9.88
C ASN A 109 -25.78 -38.16 -10.69
N LEU A 110 -25.60 -38.74 -11.89
CA LEU A 110 -26.69 -39.19 -12.74
C LEU A 110 -27.40 -40.45 -12.20
N PHE A 111 -26.75 -41.20 -11.31
CA PHE A 111 -27.27 -42.44 -10.75
C PHE A 111 -27.94 -42.27 -9.38
N SER A 112 -28.06 -41.03 -8.90
CA SER A 112 -28.68 -40.70 -7.60
C SER A 112 -30.18 -40.34 -7.70
N ALA A 113 -30.83 -40.66 -8.82
CA ALA A 113 -32.26 -40.41 -9.07
C ALA A 113 -33.14 -41.62 -8.72
#